data_AF-A0A0T6A975-F1
#
_entry.id   AF-A0A0T6A975-F1
#
_cell.length_a   1.000
_cell.length_b   1.000
_cell.length_c   1.000
_cell.angle_alpha   90.00
_cell.angle_beta   90.00
_cell.angle_gamma   90.00
#
_symmetry.space_group_name_H-M   'P 1'
#
loop_
_entity.id
_entity.type
_entity.pdbx_description
1 polymer ?
#
loop_
_entity_poly.entity_id
_entity_poly.type
_entity_poly.pdbx_seq_one_letter_code
_entity_poly.pdbx_strand_id
1 'polypeptide(L)'
;MDRVDDLLAAHFSVEPAPAELASRIVRRAHDAEREVGRLLDEIEIAATDRGVCLVRAERLAPPPSAKARRLVEQARVELAEYLQGKRTFFAVPVDLSGVPAFQRRVLEVARRIPFGEVRAYAWVAERIRHPRAVRAVGTALGRNPVPLIVPCHRVLRSDGGVGGYLFGTPVKDRLLALERSTPVLEGCATTRIVCRVGCVHGRHMRPENRVVFASVADARSVGYRPCKVCRPAAAA
;
A
#
# COMPACT_ATOMS: atom_id res chain seq x y z
N MET A 1 -3.75 -34.34 -38.42
CA MET A 1 -2.85 -33.26 -37.96
C MET A 1 -3.74 -32.05 -37.81
N ASP A 2 -4.02 -31.70 -36.57
CA ASP A 2 -5.34 -31.23 -36.11
C ASP A 2 -5.49 -29.71 -36.24
N ARG A 3 -6.62 -29.25 -36.80
CA ARG A 3 -6.94 -27.82 -37.03
C ARG A 3 -6.90 -26.96 -35.77
N VAL A 4 -6.95 -27.59 -34.61
CA VAL A 4 -6.89 -26.96 -33.28
C VAL A 4 -5.46 -26.54 -32.92
N ASP A 5 -4.44 -27.30 -33.32
CA ASP A 5 -3.04 -26.96 -33.05
C ASP A 5 -2.61 -25.71 -33.83
N ASP A 6 -3.07 -25.56 -35.07
CA ASP A 6 -2.81 -24.38 -35.90
C ASP A 6 -3.52 -23.11 -35.37
N LEU A 7 -4.73 -23.26 -34.82
CA LEU A 7 -5.48 -22.16 -34.19
C LEU A 7 -4.86 -21.71 -32.87
N LEU A 8 -4.30 -22.63 -32.08
CA LEU A 8 -3.57 -22.31 -30.86
C LEU A 8 -2.22 -21.64 -31.18
N ALA A 9 -1.50 -22.10 -32.21
CA ALA A 9 -0.25 -21.47 -32.66
C ALA A 9 -0.46 -20.02 -33.12
N ALA A 10 -1.57 -19.73 -33.81
CA ALA A 10 -1.92 -18.36 -34.20
C ALA A 10 -2.34 -17.47 -33.02
N HIS A 11 -3.04 -18.02 -32.01
CA HIS A 11 -3.46 -17.27 -30.82
C HIS A 11 -2.34 -17.00 -29.81
N PHE A 12 -1.29 -17.83 -29.77
CA PHE A 12 -0.12 -17.66 -28.91
C PHE A 12 1.10 -17.09 -29.63
N SER A 13 0.94 -16.64 -30.87
CA SER A 13 1.96 -15.86 -31.57
C SER A 13 2.08 -14.49 -30.90
N VAL A 14 2.95 -14.41 -29.90
CA VAL A 14 3.28 -13.16 -29.22
C VAL A 14 3.88 -12.23 -30.26
N GLU A 15 3.15 -11.18 -30.65
CA GLU A 15 3.74 -10.11 -31.44
C GLU A 15 5.00 -9.59 -30.72
N PRO A 16 6.12 -9.42 -31.42
CA PRO A 16 7.33 -8.93 -30.80
C PRO A 16 7.04 -7.57 -30.17
N ALA A 17 7.43 -7.42 -28.90
CA ALA A 17 7.31 -6.16 -28.19
C ALA A 17 7.89 -5.02 -29.04
N PRO A 18 7.20 -3.86 -29.15
CA PRO A 18 7.72 -2.72 -29.91
C PRO A 18 9.16 -2.42 -29.53
N ALA A 19 10.02 -2.10 -30.49
CA ALA A 19 11.46 -1.92 -30.28
C ALA A 19 11.80 -0.91 -29.15
N GLU A 20 10.91 0.05 -28.88
CA GLU A 20 11.08 1.04 -27.82
C GLU A 20 10.45 0.68 -26.47
N LEU A 21 9.75 -0.46 -26.35
CA LEU A 21 8.98 -0.79 -25.14
C LEU A 21 9.87 -0.79 -23.89
N ALA A 22 11.06 -1.40 -23.97
CA ALA A 22 12.02 -1.40 -22.86
C ALA A 22 12.42 0.02 -22.45
N SER A 23 12.79 0.87 -23.42
CA SER A 23 13.15 2.27 -23.17
C SER A 23 11.99 3.09 -22.60
N ARG A 24 10.76 2.83 -23.05
CA ARG A 24 9.54 3.46 -22.51
C ARG A 24 9.26 3.01 -21.08
N ILE A 25 9.46 1.72 -20.76
CA ILE A 25 9.34 1.18 -19.40
C ILE A 25 10.37 1.83 -18.49
N VAL A 26 11.65 1.87 -18.89
CA VAL A 26 12.74 2.48 -18.10
C VAL A 26 12.47 3.97 -17.87
N ARG A 27 12.07 4.72 -18.90
CA ARG A 27 11.73 6.14 -18.77
C ARG A 27 10.57 6.36 -17.81
N ARG A 28 9.48 5.59 -17.95
CA ARG A 28 8.33 5.67 -17.03
C ARG A 28 8.71 5.32 -15.59
N ALA A 29 9.59 4.33 -15.39
CA ALA A 29 10.09 3.98 -14.07
C ALA A 29 10.86 5.15 -13.45
N HIS A 30 11.77 5.79 -14.20
CA HIS A 30 12.49 6.97 -13.73
C HIS A 30 11.59 8.19 -13.48
N ASP A 31 10.59 8.43 -14.33
CA ASP A 31 9.61 9.50 -14.11
C ASP A 31 8.80 9.26 -12.83
N ALA A 32 8.36 8.03 -12.60
CA ALA A 32 7.66 7.63 -11.40
C ALA A 32 8.55 7.79 -10.15
N GLU A 33 9.82 7.37 -10.19
CA GLU A 33 10.76 7.56 -9.07
C GLU A 33 10.98 9.04 -8.74
N ARG A 34 11.14 9.90 -9.76
CA ARG A 34 11.27 11.36 -9.57
C ARG A 34 10.03 11.98 -8.96
N GLU A 35 8.84 11.58 -9.42
CA GLU A 35 7.58 12.10 -8.92
C GLU A 35 7.32 11.67 -7.46
N VAL A 36 7.66 10.43 -7.12
CA VAL A 36 7.66 9.97 -5.73
C VAL A 36 8.61 10.78 -4.87
N GLY A 37 9.83 11.07 -5.35
CA GLY A 37 10.79 11.94 -4.66
C GLY A 37 10.19 13.31 -4.34
N ARG A 38 9.61 13.99 -5.34
CA ARG A 38 8.97 15.31 -5.13
C ARG A 38 7.83 15.25 -4.13
N LEU A 39 6.95 14.24 -4.21
CA LEU A 39 5.85 14.10 -3.26
C LEU A 39 6.35 13.90 -1.82
N LEU A 40 7.45 13.15 -1.64
CA LEU A 40 8.07 12.93 -0.33
C LEU A 40 8.74 14.19 0.23
N ASP A 41 9.25 15.05 -0.64
CA ASP A 41 9.84 16.34 -0.29
C ASP A 41 8.77 17.36 0.12
N GLU A 42 7.56 17.25 -0.45
CA GLU A 42 6.42 18.10 -0.13
C GLU A 42 5.70 17.68 1.16
N ILE A 43 5.91 16.46 1.67
CA ILE A 43 5.28 16.00 2.91
C ILE A 43 6.20 16.14 4.13
N GLU A 44 5.58 16.59 5.21
CA GLU A 44 6.13 16.68 6.55
C GLU A 44 5.44 15.68 7.47
N ILE A 45 6.24 15.00 8.30
CA ILE A 45 5.78 13.93 9.19
C ILE A 45 6.13 14.31 10.63
N ALA A 46 5.14 14.28 11.53
CA ALA A 46 5.38 14.36 12.97
C ALA A 46 5.01 13.06 13.67
N ALA A 47 5.76 12.77 14.74
CA ALA A 47 5.55 11.63 15.59
C ALA A 47 5.64 12.02 17.07
N THR A 48 4.93 11.28 17.90
CA THR A 48 5.18 11.19 19.35
C THR A 48 6.06 9.98 19.64
N ASP A 49 6.36 9.75 20.92
CA ASP A 49 7.03 8.52 21.36
C ASP A 49 6.20 7.24 21.16
N ARG A 50 4.92 7.37 20.80
CA ARG A 50 4.01 6.25 20.55
C ARG A 50 3.83 5.95 19.05
N GLY A 51 4.07 6.90 18.16
CA GLY A 51 3.88 6.71 16.73
C GLY A 51 3.73 7.99 15.93
N VAL A 52 3.64 7.84 14.61
CA VAL A 52 3.30 8.93 13.68
C VAL A 52 1.91 9.45 14.03
N CYS A 53 1.80 10.76 14.23
CA CYS A 53 0.54 11.41 14.61
C CYS A 53 0.05 12.41 13.55
N LEU A 54 0.91 12.82 12.61
CA LEU A 54 0.56 13.79 11.57
C LEU A 54 1.41 13.61 10.31
N VAL A 55 0.77 13.71 9.14
CA VAL A 55 1.40 13.86 7.81
C VAL A 55 0.66 14.97 7.07
N ARG A 56 1.37 16.01 6.62
CA ARG A 56 0.80 17.18 5.93
C ARG A 56 1.81 17.84 5.00
N ALA A 57 1.42 18.87 4.24
CA ALA A 57 2.33 19.56 3.33
C ALA A 57 3.05 20.78 3.97
N GLU A 58 2.63 21.21 5.15
CA GLU A 58 3.18 22.38 5.82
C GLU A 58 4.26 22.01 6.85
N ARG A 59 5.29 22.87 6.94
CA ARG A 59 6.41 22.75 7.88
C ARG A 59 5.93 22.40 9.29
N LEU A 60 6.57 21.40 9.90
CA LEU A 60 6.29 20.95 11.26
C LEU A 60 7.38 21.39 12.24
N ALA A 61 7.02 21.42 13.53
CA ALA A 61 7.99 21.55 14.60
C ALA A 61 8.93 20.33 14.60
N PRO A 62 10.18 20.48 15.08
CA PRO A 62 11.10 19.35 15.16
C PRO A 62 10.55 18.25 16.09
N PRO A 63 10.93 16.98 15.85
CA PRO A 63 10.48 15.87 16.70
C PRO A 63 10.84 16.12 18.18
N PRO A 64 9.91 15.89 19.12
CA PRO A 64 10.08 16.24 20.53
C PRO A 64 11.08 15.36 21.27
N SER A 65 11.53 14.25 20.66
CA SER A 65 12.47 13.30 21.28
C SER A 65 13.29 12.57 20.21
N ALA A 66 14.35 11.88 20.65
CA ALA A 66 15.12 10.98 19.80
C ALA A 66 14.28 9.80 19.27
N LYS A 67 13.32 9.31 20.07
CA LYS A 67 12.43 8.22 19.66
C LYS A 67 11.45 8.68 18.57
N ALA A 68 10.82 9.84 18.76
CA ALA A 68 9.96 10.45 17.76
C ALA A 68 10.72 10.70 16.45
N ARG A 69 11.97 11.18 16.52
CA ARG A 69 12.83 11.35 15.34
C ARG A 69 13.03 10.05 14.57
N ARG A 70 13.36 8.95 15.26
CA ARG A 70 13.51 7.62 14.62
C ARG A 70 12.23 7.15 13.94
N LEU A 71 11.07 7.44 14.53
CA LEU A 71 9.76 7.09 13.95
C LEU A 71 9.45 7.92 12.70
N VAL A 72 9.83 9.21 12.68
CA VAL A 72 9.74 10.05 11.48
C VAL A 72 10.61 9.51 10.35
N GLU A 73 11.88 9.19 10.64
CA GLU A 73 12.79 8.61 9.63
C GLU A 73 12.27 7.27 9.11
N GLN A 74 11.79 6.40 10.01
CA GLN A 74 11.17 5.15 9.60
C GLN A 74 9.97 5.42 8.67
N ALA A 75 9.05 6.32 9.04
CA ALA A 75 7.89 6.64 8.23
C ALA A 75 8.27 7.16 6.83
N ARG A 76 9.29 8.03 6.73
CA ARG A 76 9.80 8.53 5.44
C ARG A 76 10.27 7.39 4.54
N VAL A 77 11.08 6.48 5.07
CA VAL A 77 11.57 5.30 4.33
C VAL A 77 10.40 4.41 3.90
N GLU A 78 9.47 4.10 4.81
CA GLU A 78 8.35 3.21 4.50
C GLU A 78 7.39 3.82 3.47
N LEU A 79 7.12 5.13 3.54
CA LEU A 79 6.31 5.84 2.55
C LEU A 79 6.96 5.85 1.18
N ALA A 80 8.28 6.05 1.10
CA ALA A 80 9.02 5.98 -0.15
C ALA A 80 8.93 4.58 -0.78
N GLU A 81 9.17 3.54 0.02
CA GLU A 81 9.05 2.15 -0.44
C GLU A 81 7.61 1.83 -0.90
N TYR A 82 6.59 2.33 -0.19
CA TYR A 82 5.19 2.12 -0.53
C TYR A 82 4.84 2.78 -1.87
N LEU A 83 5.19 4.06 -2.05
CA LEU A 83 4.89 4.82 -3.27
C LEU A 83 5.62 4.28 -4.51
N GLN A 84 6.73 3.56 -4.30
CA GLN A 84 7.47 2.85 -5.35
C GLN A 84 6.96 1.41 -5.60
N GLY A 85 5.92 0.94 -4.90
CA GLY A 85 5.42 -0.44 -5.01
C GLY A 85 6.37 -1.49 -4.42
N LYS A 86 7.35 -1.06 -3.61
CA LYS A 86 8.34 -1.94 -2.96
C LYS A 86 7.90 -2.38 -1.55
N ARG A 87 6.74 -1.89 -1.09
CA ARG A 87 6.17 -2.20 0.23
C ARG A 87 4.65 -2.23 0.19
N THR A 88 4.07 -3.19 0.89
CA THR A 88 2.62 -3.40 0.97
C THR A 88 2.04 -3.24 2.38
N PHE A 89 2.88 -2.88 3.36
CA PHE A 89 2.45 -2.62 4.74
C PHE A 89 3.36 -1.63 5.46
N PHE A 90 2.80 -0.86 6.39
CA PHE A 90 3.56 0.01 7.29
C PHE A 90 3.83 -0.71 8.61
N ALA A 91 5.09 -0.72 9.04
CA ALA A 91 5.49 -1.21 10.35
C ALA A 91 5.63 -0.07 11.37
N VAL A 92 5.73 1.17 10.90
CA VAL A 92 5.75 2.33 11.79
C VAL A 92 4.44 2.42 12.59
N PRO A 93 4.49 2.59 13.92
CA PRO A 93 3.28 2.75 14.72
C PRO A 93 2.61 4.10 14.43
N VAL A 94 1.28 4.14 14.62
CA VAL A 94 0.45 5.33 14.46
C VAL A 94 -0.13 5.71 15.82
N ASP A 95 0.00 6.98 16.20
CA ASP A 95 -0.58 7.55 17.42
C ASP A 95 -1.82 8.39 17.08
N LEU A 96 -3.00 7.87 17.41
CA LEU A 96 -4.29 8.56 17.22
C LEU A 96 -4.85 9.10 18.55
N SER A 97 -4.07 9.20 19.63
CA SER A 97 -4.61 9.61 20.92
C SER A 97 -5.12 11.06 20.93
N GLY A 98 -4.57 11.92 20.07
CA GLY A 98 -5.02 13.31 19.91
C GLY A 98 -6.28 13.46 19.06
N VAL A 99 -6.74 12.36 18.44
CA VAL A 99 -7.90 12.37 17.55
C VAL A 99 -9.19 12.18 18.35
N PRO A 100 -10.26 12.95 18.08
CA PRO A 100 -11.57 12.79 18.74
C PRO A 100 -12.10 11.35 18.67
N ALA A 101 -12.79 10.90 19.71
CA ALA A 101 -13.13 9.48 19.90
C ALA A 101 -13.88 8.84 18.72
N PHE A 102 -14.85 9.54 18.12
CA PHE A 102 -15.56 9.04 16.94
C PHE A 102 -14.63 8.88 15.74
N GLN A 103 -13.84 9.91 15.43
CA GLN A 103 -12.90 9.89 14.31
C GLN A 103 -11.83 8.82 14.52
N ARG A 104 -11.31 8.65 15.74
CA ARG A 104 -10.35 7.58 16.07
C ARG A 104 -10.89 6.20 15.71
N ARG A 105 -12.13 5.87 16.09
CA ARG A 105 -12.76 4.59 15.74
C ARG A 105 -12.87 4.39 14.23
N VAL A 106 -13.23 5.44 13.49
CA VAL A 106 -13.28 5.41 12.02
C VAL A 106 -11.91 5.11 11.43
N LEU A 107 -10.87 5.83 11.86
CA LEU A 107 -9.50 5.67 11.37
C LEU A 107 -8.92 4.29 11.72
N GLU A 108 -9.21 3.76 12.92
CA GLU A 108 -8.79 2.42 13.33
C GLU A 108 -9.44 1.32 12.48
N VAL A 109 -10.72 1.46 12.13
CA VAL A 109 -11.40 0.55 11.21
C VAL A 109 -10.79 0.65 9.81
N ALA A 110 -10.58 1.86 9.29
CA ALA A 110 -9.98 2.07 7.97
C ALA A 110 -8.55 1.51 7.88
N ARG A 111 -7.76 1.62 8.96
CA ARG A 111 -6.39 1.07 9.05
C ARG A 111 -6.33 -0.45 8.91
N ARG A 112 -7.45 -1.16 9.13
CA ARG A 112 -7.53 -2.61 8.97
C ARG A 112 -7.87 -3.04 7.55
N ILE A 113 -8.18 -2.12 6.64
CA ILE A 113 -8.46 -2.45 5.25
C ILE A 113 -7.14 -2.88 4.59
N PRO A 114 -7.02 -4.11 4.07
CA PRO A 114 -5.77 -4.61 3.49
C PRO A 114 -5.31 -3.81 2.27
N PHE A 115 -4.02 -3.93 1.94
CA PHE A 115 -3.45 -3.37 0.71
C PHE A 115 -4.06 -4.04 -0.52
N GLY A 116 -4.44 -3.24 -1.52
CA GLY A 116 -5.12 -3.70 -2.74
C GLY A 116 -6.63 -3.85 -2.59
N GLU A 117 -7.16 -3.72 -1.36
CA GLU A 117 -8.58 -3.86 -1.08
C GLU A 117 -9.26 -2.52 -0.84
N VAL A 118 -10.56 -2.47 -1.14
CA VAL A 118 -11.42 -1.31 -0.91
C VAL A 118 -12.65 -1.68 -0.10
N ARG A 119 -13.22 -0.71 0.61
CA ARG A 119 -14.48 -0.83 1.35
C ARG A 119 -15.36 0.39 1.11
N ALA A 120 -16.68 0.22 1.23
CA ALA A 120 -17.62 1.33 1.18
C ALA A 120 -17.61 2.11 2.50
N TYR A 121 -17.99 3.40 2.48
CA TYR A 121 -18.23 4.17 3.72
C TYR A 121 -19.25 3.49 4.65
N ALA A 122 -20.28 2.85 4.09
CA ALA A 122 -21.28 2.10 4.84
C ALA A 122 -20.66 0.94 5.65
N TRP A 123 -19.70 0.22 5.04
CA TRP A 123 -18.97 -0.85 5.73
C TRP A 123 -18.23 -0.33 6.97
N VAL A 124 -17.59 0.84 6.87
CA VAL A 124 -16.92 1.47 8.02
C VAL A 124 -17.95 1.88 9.08
N ALA A 125 -19.07 2.48 8.67
CA ALA A 125 -20.16 2.90 9.56
C ALA A 125 -20.75 1.73 10.36
N GLU A 126 -20.95 0.58 9.71
CA GLU A 126 -21.37 -0.66 10.35
C GLU A 126 -20.34 -1.17 11.36
N ARG A 127 -19.05 -1.20 10.98
CA ARG A 127 -17.97 -1.70 11.85
C ARG A 127 -17.74 -0.86 13.10
N ILE A 128 -18.04 0.45 13.05
CA ILE A 128 -18.04 1.30 14.25
C ILE A 128 -19.36 1.26 15.04
N ARG A 129 -20.30 0.38 14.65
CA ARG A 129 -21.66 0.24 15.21
C ARG A 129 -22.52 1.52 15.14
N HIS A 130 -22.34 2.28 14.07
CA HIS A 130 -23.16 3.45 13.75
C HIS A 130 -23.56 3.45 12.27
N PRO A 131 -24.41 2.50 11.80
CA PRO A 131 -24.71 2.32 10.37
C PRO A 131 -25.30 3.57 9.69
N ARG A 132 -26.01 4.42 10.45
CA ARG A 132 -26.57 5.69 9.94
C ARG A 132 -25.54 6.82 9.80
N ALA A 133 -24.30 6.64 10.25
CA ALA A 133 -23.28 7.68 10.31
C ALA A 133 -22.40 7.80 9.05
N VAL A 134 -22.83 7.28 7.90
CA VAL A 134 -22.04 7.23 6.65
C VAL A 134 -21.43 8.58 6.28
N ARG A 135 -22.20 9.68 6.35
CA ARG A 135 -21.68 11.03 6.08
C ARG A 135 -20.61 11.47 7.08
N ALA A 136 -20.84 11.24 8.37
CA ALA A 136 -19.89 11.56 9.42
C ALA A 136 -18.58 10.75 9.30
N VAL A 137 -18.67 9.48 8.87
CA VAL A 137 -17.51 8.65 8.51
C VAL A 137 -16.71 9.30 7.38
N GLY A 138 -17.39 9.77 6.32
CA GLY A 138 -16.75 10.51 5.23
C GLY A 138 -15.98 11.74 5.72
N THR A 139 -16.60 12.57 6.55
CA THR A 139 -15.95 13.75 7.16
C THR A 139 -14.75 13.35 8.03
N ALA A 140 -14.88 12.30 8.84
CA ALA A 140 -13.81 11.80 9.70
C ALA A 140 -12.58 11.30 8.90
N LEU A 141 -12.82 10.61 7.78
CA LEU A 141 -11.77 10.14 6.86
C LEU A 141 -11.13 11.28 6.07
N GLY A 142 -11.92 12.29 5.68
CA GLY A 142 -11.41 13.50 5.01
C GLY A 142 -10.48 14.34 5.89
N ARG A 143 -10.62 14.22 7.21
CA ARG A 143 -9.76 14.88 8.22
C ARG A 143 -8.70 13.93 8.79
N ASN A 144 -8.37 12.85 8.09
CA ASN A 144 -7.35 11.91 8.53
C ASN A 144 -6.00 12.63 8.73
N PRO A 145 -5.45 12.68 9.95
CA PRO A 145 -4.19 13.35 10.20
C PRO A 145 -2.98 12.55 9.70
N VAL A 146 -3.14 11.24 9.42
CA VAL A 146 -2.03 10.37 8.99
C VAL A 146 -2.39 9.67 7.67
N PRO A 147 -2.63 10.42 6.57
CA PRO A 147 -2.95 9.84 5.27
C PRO A 147 -1.83 8.91 4.76
N LEU A 148 -2.18 8.06 3.79
CA LEU A 148 -1.35 6.96 3.25
C LEU A 148 -1.11 5.82 4.25
N ILE A 149 -0.63 6.12 5.46
CA ILE A 149 -0.40 5.13 6.52
C ILE A 149 -1.74 4.65 7.09
N VAL A 150 -2.66 5.58 7.38
CA VAL A 150 -4.09 5.27 7.56
C VAL A 150 -4.76 5.44 6.19
N PRO A 151 -5.22 4.34 5.55
CA PRO A 151 -5.50 4.31 4.12
C PRO A 151 -6.93 4.80 3.82
N CYS A 152 -7.20 6.08 4.03
CA CYS A 152 -8.52 6.66 3.71
C CYS A 152 -8.85 6.62 2.20
N HIS A 153 -7.84 6.47 1.32
CA HIS A 153 -8.04 6.24 -0.11
C HIS A 153 -8.67 4.89 -0.43
N ARG A 154 -8.62 3.90 0.47
CA ARG A 154 -9.29 2.60 0.30
C ARG A 154 -10.78 2.62 0.62
N VAL A 155 -11.30 3.76 1.13
CA VAL A 155 -12.73 3.91 1.42
C VAL A 155 -13.39 4.71 0.30
N LEU A 156 -14.36 4.07 -0.35
CA LEU A 156 -15.03 4.59 -1.55
C LEU A 156 -16.52 4.82 -1.29
N ARG A 157 -17.13 5.65 -2.14
CA ARG A 157 -18.59 5.76 -2.22
C ARG A 157 -19.15 4.48 -2.83
N SER A 158 -20.36 4.11 -2.43
CA SER A 158 -21.04 2.90 -2.92
C SER A 158 -21.39 2.97 -4.41
N ASP A 159 -21.42 4.16 -5.00
CA ASP A 159 -21.61 4.40 -6.44
C ASP A 159 -20.30 4.26 -7.24
N GLY A 160 -19.20 3.84 -6.62
CA GLY A 160 -17.88 3.78 -7.23
C GLY A 160 -17.20 5.16 -7.39
N GLY A 161 -17.89 6.24 -7.03
CA GLY A 161 -17.39 7.60 -7.13
C GLY A 161 -16.24 7.89 -6.14
N VAL A 162 -15.21 8.56 -6.64
CA VAL A 162 -14.09 9.02 -5.83
C VAL A 162 -14.52 10.30 -5.10
N GLY A 163 -15.09 10.15 -3.90
CA GLY A 163 -15.39 11.31 -3.04
C GLY A 163 -14.15 12.16 -2.74
N GLY A 164 -14.33 13.37 -2.18
CA GLY A 164 -13.24 14.30 -1.89
C GLY A 164 -12.10 13.66 -1.09
N TYR A 165 -10.94 13.52 -1.72
CA TYR A 165 -9.72 13.01 -1.11
C TYR A 165 -8.79 14.17 -0.77
N LEU A 166 -8.06 14.09 0.35
CA LEU A 166 -7.18 15.15 0.84
C LEU A 166 -6.15 15.60 -0.22
N PHE A 167 -5.63 14.65 -1.00
CA PHE A 167 -4.67 14.91 -2.08
C PHE A 167 -5.33 14.96 -3.48
N GLY A 168 -6.65 15.05 -3.54
CA GLY A 168 -7.41 15.06 -4.79
C GLY A 168 -7.66 13.68 -5.41
N THR A 169 -8.73 13.59 -6.19
CA THR A 169 -9.16 12.35 -6.87
C THR A 169 -8.08 11.67 -7.72
N PRO A 170 -7.27 12.39 -8.54
CA PRO A 170 -6.23 11.75 -9.36
C PRO A 170 -5.18 10.99 -8.53
N VAL A 171 -4.79 11.53 -7.37
CA VAL A 171 -3.84 10.86 -6.48
C VAL A 171 -4.45 9.59 -5.89
N LYS A 172 -5.73 9.64 -5.51
CA LYS A 172 -6.45 8.46 -5.01
C LYS A 172 -6.52 7.35 -6.05
N ASP A 173 -6.82 7.67 -7.30
CA ASP A 173 -6.87 6.69 -8.39
C ASP A 173 -5.50 6.05 -8.66
N ARG A 174 -4.44 6.86 -8.63
CA ARG A 174 -3.07 6.38 -8.78
C ARG A 174 -2.64 5.46 -7.64
N LEU A 175 -2.98 5.80 -6.40
CA LEU A 175 -2.71 4.95 -5.24
C LEU A 175 -3.43 3.60 -5.36
N LEU A 176 -4.71 3.62 -5.74
CA LEU A 176 -5.48 2.38 -5.94
C LEU A 176 -4.92 1.55 -7.10
N ALA A 177 -4.47 2.18 -8.19
CA ALA A 177 -3.83 1.49 -9.30
C ALA A 177 -2.50 0.85 -8.88
N LEU A 178 -1.66 1.60 -8.17
CA LEU A 178 -0.40 1.11 -7.58
C LEU A 178 -0.65 -0.11 -6.70
N GLU A 179 -1.64 -0.04 -5.81
CA GLU A 179 -1.94 -1.16 -4.92
C GLU A 179 -2.44 -2.39 -5.66
N ARG A 180 -3.25 -2.22 -6.71
CA ARG A 180 -3.72 -3.34 -7.54
C ARG A 180 -2.62 -4.00 -8.38
N SER A 181 -1.63 -3.23 -8.82
CA SER A 181 -0.54 -3.75 -9.66
C SER A 181 0.64 -4.29 -8.87
N THR A 182 0.70 -4.04 -7.55
CA THR A 182 1.82 -4.46 -6.71
C THR A 182 1.53 -5.83 -6.09
N PRO A 183 2.38 -6.85 -6.30
CA PRO A 183 2.22 -8.12 -5.62
C PRO A 183 2.29 -7.97 -4.10
N VAL A 184 1.42 -8.66 -3.37
CA VAL A 184 1.43 -8.63 -1.90
C VAL A 184 2.49 -9.57 -1.33
N LEU A 185 2.76 -10.68 -2.02
CA LEU A 185 3.62 -11.75 -1.56
C LEU A 185 4.77 -12.01 -2.54
N GLU A 186 5.96 -12.11 -1.98
CA GLU A 186 7.19 -12.50 -2.69
C GLU A 186 7.89 -13.61 -1.92
N GLY A 187 8.45 -14.58 -2.62
CA GLY A 187 9.21 -15.68 -2.04
C GLY A 187 10.61 -15.78 -2.63
N CYS A 188 11.53 -16.27 -1.81
CA CYS A 188 12.91 -16.50 -2.20
C CYS A 188 13.09 -17.93 -2.71
N ALA A 189 13.49 -18.08 -3.98
CA ALA A 189 13.70 -19.38 -4.64
C ALA A 189 14.69 -20.28 -3.89
N THR A 190 15.74 -19.70 -3.29
CA THR A 190 16.78 -20.43 -2.56
C THR A 190 16.34 -20.85 -1.16
N THR A 191 15.79 -19.92 -0.36
CA THR A 191 15.41 -20.23 1.03
C THR A 191 14.02 -20.84 1.18
N ARG A 192 13.20 -20.80 0.11
CA ARG A 192 11.78 -21.21 0.11
C ARG A 192 10.97 -20.53 1.21
N ILE A 193 11.30 -19.27 1.51
CA ILE A 193 10.54 -18.43 2.44
C ILE A 193 9.66 -17.48 1.64
N VAL A 194 8.36 -17.45 1.94
CA VAL A 194 7.43 -16.43 1.42
C VAL A 194 7.28 -15.29 2.44
N CYS A 195 7.37 -14.07 1.94
CA CYS A 195 7.34 -12.81 2.67
C CYS A 195 6.22 -11.91 2.13
N ARG A 196 5.80 -10.93 2.92
CA ARG A 196 5.08 -9.76 2.40
C ARG A 196 6.09 -8.86 1.70
N VAL A 197 5.72 -8.28 0.56
CA VAL A 197 6.54 -7.28 -0.14
C VAL A 197 6.83 -6.11 0.81
N GLY A 198 8.11 -5.78 0.96
CA GLY A 198 8.61 -4.80 1.95
C GLY A 198 9.06 -5.40 3.29
N CYS A 199 9.05 -6.73 3.44
CA CYS A 199 9.62 -7.38 4.62
C CYS A 199 11.14 -7.11 4.72
N VAL A 200 11.66 -6.87 5.93
CA VAL A 200 13.10 -6.71 6.19
C VAL A 200 13.95 -7.90 5.71
N HIS A 201 13.40 -9.11 5.66
CA HIS A 201 14.10 -10.26 5.06
C HIS A 201 13.91 -10.35 3.55
N GLY A 202 12.73 -9.97 3.03
CA GLY A 202 12.43 -10.00 1.60
C GLY A 202 13.18 -8.93 0.81
N ARG A 203 13.44 -7.75 1.41
CA ARG A 203 14.05 -6.60 0.74
C ARG A 203 15.47 -6.85 0.23
N HIS A 204 16.19 -7.82 0.78
CA HIS A 204 17.56 -8.17 0.37
C HIS A 204 17.59 -9.33 -0.64
N MET A 205 16.43 -9.81 -1.07
CA MET A 205 16.32 -10.88 -2.06
C MET A 205 16.80 -10.38 -3.42
N ARG A 206 17.80 -11.06 -3.98
CA ARG A 206 18.28 -10.79 -5.35
C ARG A 206 17.12 -10.94 -6.33
N PRO A 207 17.02 -10.09 -7.37
CA PRO A 207 15.93 -10.15 -8.34
C PRO A 207 15.78 -11.53 -8.98
N GLU A 208 16.87 -12.21 -9.33
CA GLU A 208 16.79 -13.54 -9.98
C GLU A 208 16.17 -14.62 -9.07
N ASN A 209 16.17 -14.40 -7.75
CA ASN A 209 15.65 -15.37 -6.78
C ASN A 209 14.22 -15.03 -6.31
N ARG A 210 13.57 -14.05 -6.93
CA ARG A 210 12.25 -13.57 -6.51
C ARG A 210 11.14 -14.30 -7.26
N VAL A 211 10.20 -14.87 -6.51
CA VAL A 211 9.01 -15.54 -7.01
C VAL A 211 7.78 -14.86 -6.43
N VAL A 212 6.75 -14.61 -7.23
CA VAL A 212 5.51 -13.97 -6.77
C VAL A 212 4.44 -15.03 -6.50
N PHE A 213 3.65 -14.82 -5.45
CA PHE A 213 2.53 -15.70 -5.10
C PHE A 213 1.23 -14.91 -4.97
N ALA A 214 0.13 -15.51 -5.42
CA ALA A 214 -1.21 -14.95 -5.23
C ALA A 214 -1.68 -15.10 -3.77
N SER A 215 -1.33 -16.21 -3.11
CA SER A 215 -1.63 -16.45 -1.70
C SER A 215 -0.53 -17.22 -0.97
N VAL A 216 -0.59 -17.22 0.37
CA VAL A 216 0.29 -18.07 1.20
C VAL A 216 -0.02 -19.56 1.00
N ALA A 217 -1.27 -19.90 0.64
CA ALA A 217 -1.66 -21.27 0.33
C ALA A 217 -0.96 -21.76 -0.95
N ASP A 218 -0.93 -20.94 -1.99
CA ASP A 218 -0.23 -21.26 -3.24
C ASP A 218 1.26 -21.47 -2.99
N ALA A 219 1.88 -20.56 -2.23
CA ALA A 219 3.29 -20.68 -1.85
C ALA A 219 3.57 -22.02 -1.12
N ARG A 220 2.71 -22.39 -0.16
CA ARG A 220 2.82 -23.67 0.57
C ARG A 220 2.68 -24.88 -0.35
N SER A 221 1.77 -24.83 -1.32
CA SER A 221 1.55 -25.94 -2.26
C SER A 221 2.80 -26.30 -3.06
N VAL A 222 3.70 -25.32 -3.29
CA VAL A 222 4.98 -25.51 -3.98
C VAL A 222 6.19 -25.49 -3.02
N GLY A 223 5.96 -25.79 -1.74
CA GLY A 223 7.02 -26.03 -0.75
C GLY A 223 7.60 -24.80 -0.07
N TYR A 224 6.96 -23.63 -0.16
CA TYR A 224 7.40 -22.43 0.57
C TYR A 224 6.79 -22.39 1.98
N ARG A 225 7.58 -21.88 2.92
CA ARG A 225 7.17 -21.67 4.31
C ARG A 225 6.98 -20.19 4.63
N PRO A 226 5.95 -19.80 5.41
CA PRO A 226 5.74 -18.40 5.78
C PRO A 226 6.89 -17.82 6.60
N CYS A 227 7.31 -16.59 6.27
CA CYS A 227 8.28 -15.85 7.06
C CYS A 227 7.77 -15.62 8.50
N LYS A 228 8.61 -15.96 9.48
CA LYS A 228 8.29 -15.80 10.92
C LYS A 228 8.26 -14.35 11.39
N VAL A 229 8.94 -13.45 10.66
CA VAL A 229 9.02 -12.01 10.96
C VAL A 229 7.80 -11.27 10.43
N CYS A 230 7.58 -11.28 9.11
CA CYS A 230 6.44 -10.54 8.56
C CYS A 230 5.11 -11.28 8.65
N ARG A 231 5.11 -12.58 9.00
CA ARG A 231 3.92 -13.43 9.20
C ARG A 231 2.86 -13.22 8.11
N PRO A 232 3.17 -13.54 6.84
CA PRO A 232 2.32 -13.18 5.69
C PRO A 232 0.91 -13.82 5.74
N ALA A 233 0.73 -14.89 6.52
CA ALA A 233 -0.55 -15.56 6.70
C ALA A 233 -1.54 -14.78 7.60
N ALA A 234 -1.07 -13.80 8.38
CA ALA A 234 -1.91 -13.09 9.36
C ALA A 234 -2.58 -11.82 8.78
N ALA A 235 -2.37 -11.53 7.50
CA ALA A 235 -2.84 -10.33 6.83
C ALA A 235 -3.91 -10.59 5.77
N ALA A 236 -4.42 -11.83 5.68
CA ALA A 236 -5.61 -12.19 4.90
C ALA A 236 -6.86 -12.08 5.78
#